data_AF-A0A7R9KUN2-F1
#
_entry.id   AF-A0A7R9KUN2-F1
#
_cell.length_a   1.000
_cell.length_b   1.000
_cell.length_c   1.000
_cell.angle_alpha   90.00
_cell.angle_beta   90.00
_cell.angle_gamma   90.00
#
_symmetry.space_group_name_H-M   'P 1'
#
loop_
_entity.id
_entity.type
_entity.pdbx_description
1 polymer ?
#
loop_
_entity_poly.entity_id
_entity_poly.type
_entity_poly.pdbx_seq_one_letter_code
_entity_poly.pdbx_strand_id
1 'polypeptide(L)'
;MKRFLLLANPRTGSTYLANLLRSHPDIGLAGELLNDERNLPDDVLQYCGQELSKFEQKFVGFKVFPEQIFKRKLRFDELVRHLGADVVIVLWRKSIAEQLASLRIAEKTGVWFEGAEDFNNNRKNGLKVKTSISDQEMREYHEFLVKDWQTIGSQWPIDIIPIYVCYDDLIEDPLTQLRQIMARLSCDMETYVFTSPGAVKPPVPPSDRIENWPQISDELKGMKINAKKLLKDCIEKNLNVKCQALDFVPDPEPPMPSKGWRYNVCAPFMPNEAKDNVIQALVSGSVSSAGFWPKEMADKLRKVYDCPVAQPCSNGFTSLVIAMQAMSLRSGDEVIMPSLTMIAVPNAVALLGAVPVFADCADGQYNPGLNEILDVSSEDACSCVDAYLWSADRTLGEHCKRMQSQEMDSN
;
A
#
# COMPACT_ATOMS: atom_id res chain seq x y z
N MET A 1 22.07 -7.68 -11.94
CA MET A 1 22.21 -7.37 -10.50
C MET A 1 21.25 -6.22 -10.20
N LYS A 2 20.32 -6.40 -9.25
CA LYS A 2 19.33 -5.37 -8.92
C LYS A 2 19.97 -4.34 -7.99
N ARG A 3 19.76 -3.05 -8.26
CA ARG A 3 20.37 -1.97 -7.48
C ARG A 3 19.34 -1.30 -6.59
N PHE A 4 19.76 -0.88 -5.39
CA PHE A 4 18.91 -0.16 -4.46
C PHE A 4 19.66 0.95 -3.71
N LEU A 5 18.92 1.91 -3.15
CA LEU A 5 19.47 2.95 -2.28
C LEU A 5 18.89 2.86 -0.88
N LEU A 6 19.74 3.06 0.14
CA LEU A 6 19.29 3.33 1.50
C LEU A 6 19.43 4.84 1.76
N LEU A 7 18.33 5.57 1.59
CA LEU A 7 18.24 7.00 1.81
C LEU A 7 17.83 7.31 3.25
N ALA A 8 18.65 8.08 3.95
CA ALA A 8 18.37 8.48 5.32
C ALA A 8 19.07 9.81 5.65
N ASN A 9 18.73 10.47 6.76
CA ASN A 9 19.61 11.49 7.33
C ASN A 9 20.65 10.84 8.27
N PRO A 10 21.74 11.55 8.63
CA PRO A 10 22.65 11.10 9.68
C PRO A 10 21.93 10.73 10.98
N ARG A 11 22.42 9.67 11.65
CA ARG A 11 21.98 9.23 13.00
C ARG A 11 20.50 8.81 13.12
N THR A 12 19.93 8.35 12.01
CA THR A 12 18.60 7.72 11.91
C THR A 12 18.61 6.20 12.15
N GLY A 13 19.75 5.61 12.54
CA GLY A 13 19.89 4.16 12.64
C GLY A 13 20.18 3.45 11.32
N SER A 14 20.52 4.20 10.27
CA SER A 14 20.86 3.68 8.94
C SER A 14 21.99 2.65 8.93
N THR A 15 22.96 2.74 9.84
CA THR A 15 23.99 1.70 9.98
C THR A 15 23.45 0.41 10.59
N TYR A 16 22.49 0.48 11.52
CA TYR A 16 21.84 -0.70 12.09
C TYR A 16 21.03 -1.44 11.01
N LEU A 17 20.20 -0.71 10.27
CA LEU A 17 19.47 -1.28 9.13
C LEU A 17 20.44 -1.86 8.08
N ALA A 18 21.50 -1.13 7.76
CA ALA A 18 22.48 -1.60 6.79
C ALA A 18 23.17 -2.90 7.24
N ASN A 19 23.49 -3.03 8.53
CA ASN A 19 24.09 -4.25 9.08
C ASN A 19 23.13 -5.44 9.02
N LEU A 20 21.85 -5.23 9.37
CA LEU A 20 20.83 -6.26 9.19
C LEU A 20 20.76 -6.70 7.74
N LEU A 21 20.63 -5.76 6.79
CA LEU A 21 20.56 -6.08 5.36
C LEU A 21 21.82 -6.84 4.87
N ARG A 22 23.03 -6.38 5.25
CA ARG A 22 24.30 -7.04 4.89
C ARG A 22 24.45 -8.46 5.41
N SER A 23 23.73 -8.82 6.48
CA SER A 23 23.84 -10.18 7.00
C SER A 23 23.33 -11.19 5.96
N HIS A 24 22.34 -10.81 5.15
CA HIS A 24 21.81 -11.66 4.10
C HIS A 24 22.84 -11.93 2.98
N PRO A 25 23.09 -13.19 2.58
CA PRO A 25 24.16 -13.54 1.63
C PRO A 25 23.97 -12.93 0.24
N ASP A 26 22.73 -12.70 -0.19
CA ASP A 26 22.41 -12.10 -1.50
C ASP A 26 22.41 -10.56 -1.49
N ILE A 27 22.75 -9.89 -0.38
CA ILE A 27 22.75 -8.42 -0.27
C ILE A 27 24.16 -7.86 -0.08
N GLY A 28 24.62 -7.12 -1.08
CA GLY A 28 25.81 -6.26 -0.99
C GLY A 28 25.40 -4.82 -0.67
N LEU A 29 25.75 -4.29 0.49
CA LEU A 29 25.40 -2.90 0.85
C LEU A 29 26.64 -2.12 1.24
N ALA A 30 27.11 -1.24 0.36
CA ALA A 30 28.22 -0.36 0.66
C ALA A 30 27.84 0.69 1.73
N GLY A 31 28.86 1.29 2.34
CA GLY A 31 28.70 2.45 3.21
C GLY A 31 28.29 3.70 2.43
N GLU A 32 28.65 4.86 2.95
CA GLU A 32 28.39 6.14 2.28
C GLU A 32 29.40 6.34 1.16
N LEU A 33 29.00 6.04 -0.08
CA LEU A 33 29.88 6.26 -1.25
C LEU A 33 30.09 7.74 -1.54
N LEU A 34 29.14 8.59 -1.15
CA LEU A 34 29.21 10.05 -1.27
C LEU A 34 29.76 10.72 -0.01
N ASN A 35 30.50 10.00 0.84
CA ASN A 35 31.12 10.60 2.02
C ASN A 35 32.34 11.43 1.63
N ASP A 36 32.50 12.61 2.25
CA ASP A 36 33.61 13.53 1.98
C ASP A 36 34.96 13.02 2.48
N GLU A 37 34.99 12.06 3.40
CA GLU A 37 36.22 11.39 3.86
C GLU A 37 36.82 10.46 2.78
N ARG A 38 36.07 10.19 1.70
CA ARG A 38 36.56 9.40 0.56
C ARG A 38 37.23 10.32 -0.46
N ASN A 39 38.29 9.82 -1.09
CA ASN A 39 38.87 10.46 -2.26
C ASN A 39 37.99 10.21 -3.49
N LEU A 40 37.06 11.13 -3.77
CA LEU A 40 36.08 10.98 -4.85
C LEU A 40 36.60 11.58 -6.16
N PRO A 41 36.39 10.90 -7.30
CA PRO A 41 36.71 11.46 -8.61
C PRO A 41 35.67 12.52 -9.05
N ASP A 42 35.98 13.23 -10.13
CA ASP A 42 35.09 14.27 -10.69
C ASP A 42 33.72 13.69 -11.11
N ASP A 43 33.71 12.51 -11.76
CA ASP A 43 32.48 11.79 -12.09
C ASP A 43 32.06 10.86 -10.96
N VAL A 44 31.36 11.45 -9.99
CA VAL A 44 30.89 10.75 -8.80
C VAL A 44 29.83 9.70 -9.12
N LEU A 45 29.01 9.90 -10.16
CA LEU A 45 27.96 8.96 -10.56
C LEU A 45 28.56 7.69 -11.14
N GLN A 46 29.55 7.83 -12.04
CA GLN A 46 30.29 6.71 -12.59
C GLN A 46 31.04 5.95 -11.47
N TYR A 47 31.66 6.66 -10.53
CA TYR A 47 32.31 6.05 -9.37
C TYR A 47 31.34 5.21 -8.54
N CYS A 48 30.13 5.71 -8.23
CA CYS A 48 29.14 4.93 -7.50
C CYS A 48 28.78 3.63 -8.24
N GLY A 49 28.59 3.71 -9.56
CA GLY A 49 28.33 2.54 -10.39
C GLY A 49 29.47 1.52 -10.38
N GLN A 50 30.72 1.98 -10.42
CA GLN A 50 31.92 1.13 -10.35
C GLN A 50 32.06 0.44 -9.00
N GLU A 51 31.89 1.18 -7.89
CA GLU A 51 31.95 0.60 -6.54
C GLU A 51 30.89 -0.47 -6.31
N LEU A 52 29.66 -0.24 -6.79
CA LEU A 52 28.59 -1.24 -6.70
C LEU A 52 28.85 -2.48 -7.55
N SER A 53 29.58 -2.33 -8.67
CA SER A 53 29.90 -3.45 -9.56
C SER A 53 30.98 -4.38 -9.01
N LYS A 54 31.63 -4.02 -7.90
CA LYS A 54 32.60 -4.87 -7.19
C LYS A 54 31.94 -5.94 -6.32
N PHE A 55 30.66 -5.80 -6.01
CA PHE A 55 29.91 -6.78 -5.23
C PHE A 55 29.51 -7.97 -6.11
N GLU A 56 29.53 -9.18 -5.56
CA GLU A 56 29.10 -10.41 -6.25
C GLU A 56 27.63 -10.76 -5.94
N GLN A 57 27.04 -10.08 -4.96
CA GLN A 57 25.70 -10.32 -4.45
C GLN A 57 24.61 -9.93 -5.46
N LYS A 58 23.44 -10.59 -5.40
CA LYS A 58 22.35 -10.36 -6.37
C LYS A 58 21.74 -8.97 -6.28
N PHE A 59 21.62 -8.46 -5.05
CA PHE A 59 21.06 -7.14 -4.74
C PHE A 59 22.17 -6.26 -4.17
N VAL A 60 22.43 -5.13 -4.82
CA VAL A 60 23.52 -4.25 -4.39
C VAL A 60 23.06 -2.82 -4.20
N GLY A 61 23.53 -2.18 -3.15
CA GLY A 61 23.14 -0.82 -2.86
C GLY A 61 24.18 -0.10 -2.02
N PHE A 62 23.90 1.16 -1.74
CA PHE A 62 24.70 1.93 -0.79
C PHE A 62 23.83 2.88 0.01
N LYS A 63 24.38 3.31 1.14
CA LYS A 63 23.76 4.30 2.01
C LYS A 63 24.06 5.70 1.49
N VAL A 64 23.05 6.55 1.41
CA VAL A 64 23.22 7.93 0.94
C VAL A 64 22.40 8.91 1.78
N PHE A 65 22.96 10.09 2.04
CA PHE A 65 22.28 11.16 2.76
C PHE A 65 21.91 12.32 1.82
N PRO A 66 20.76 12.98 2.01
CA PRO A 66 20.37 14.15 1.19
C PRO A 66 21.46 15.21 1.11
N GLU A 67 22.07 15.56 2.25
CA GLU A 67 23.19 16.52 2.32
C GLU A 67 24.36 16.16 1.38
N GLN A 68 24.68 14.86 1.22
CA GLN A 68 25.79 14.39 0.40
C GLN A 68 25.50 14.56 -1.09
N ILE A 69 24.24 14.41 -1.48
CA ILE A 69 23.73 14.62 -2.85
C ILE A 69 23.79 16.11 -3.16
N PHE A 70 23.20 16.94 -2.30
CA PHE A 70 23.06 18.37 -2.54
C PHE A 70 24.40 19.12 -2.51
N LYS A 71 25.31 18.74 -1.61
CA LYS A 71 26.67 19.31 -1.54
C LYS A 71 27.43 19.13 -2.87
N ARG A 72 27.12 18.08 -3.62
CA ARG A 72 27.73 17.76 -4.93
C ARG A 72 26.95 18.32 -6.11
N LYS A 73 25.92 19.13 -5.86
CA LYS A 73 25.02 19.67 -6.90
C LYS A 73 24.36 18.59 -7.76
N LEU A 74 24.25 17.37 -7.24
CA LEU A 74 23.54 16.27 -7.89
C LEU A 74 22.05 16.39 -7.62
N ARG A 75 21.23 15.89 -8.55
CA ARG A 75 19.82 15.67 -8.30
C ARG A 75 19.57 14.23 -7.86
N PHE A 76 18.57 14.03 -7.02
CA PHE A 76 18.20 12.70 -6.54
C PHE A 76 17.69 11.79 -7.66
N ASP A 77 16.84 12.29 -8.56
CA ASP A 77 16.36 11.51 -9.71
C ASP A 77 17.48 11.10 -10.66
N GLU A 78 18.46 11.99 -10.87
CA GLU A 78 19.63 11.70 -11.68
C GLU A 78 20.47 10.57 -11.07
N LEU A 79 20.70 10.61 -9.75
CA LEU A 79 21.40 9.56 -9.02
C LEU A 79 20.69 8.20 -9.17
N VAL A 80 19.38 8.17 -8.94
CA VAL A 80 18.58 6.94 -9.04
C VAL A 80 18.62 6.36 -10.46
N ARG A 81 18.40 7.20 -11.49
CA ARG A 81 18.40 6.78 -12.90
C ARG A 81 19.77 6.31 -13.37
N HIS A 82 20.84 7.03 -13.04
CA HIS A 82 22.21 6.66 -13.44
C HIS A 82 22.62 5.31 -12.85
N LEU A 83 22.22 5.07 -11.60
CA LEU A 83 22.48 3.79 -10.95
C LEU A 83 21.59 2.68 -11.51
N GLY A 84 20.44 2.97 -12.13
CA GLY A 84 19.43 1.95 -12.44
C GLY A 84 18.92 1.30 -11.16
N ALA A 85 18.68 2.11 -10.12
CA ALA A 85 18.18 1.63 -8.84
C ALA A 85 16.65 1.52 -8.87
N ASP A 86 16.13 0.30 -8.83
CA ASP A 86 14.69 0.01 -8.90
C ASP A 86 14.00 0.14 -7.53
N VAL A 87 14.80 0.24 -6.46
CA VAL A 87 14.31 0.25 -5.07
C VAL A 87 15.00 1.35 -4.27
N VAL A 88 14.21 2.16 -3.57
CA VAL A 88 14.71 3.16 -2.61
C VAL A 88 14.07 2.92 -1.24
N ILE A 89 14.91 2.62 -0.26
CA ILE A 89 14.53 2.49 1.15
C ILE A 89 14.71 3.85 1.82
N VAL A 90 13.61 4.40 2.35
CA VAL A 90 13.57 5.66 3.08
C VAL A 90 13.54 5.37 4.56
N LEU A 91 14.61 5.73 5.26
CA LEU A 91 14.73 5.57 6.71
C LEU A 91 14.75 6.92 7.42
N TRP A 92 13.87 7.11 8.41
CA TRP A 92 13.89 8.27 9.29
C TRP A 92 13.69 7.88 10.77
N ARG A 93 14.00 8.82 11.67
CA ARG A 93 13.75 8.70 13.11
C ARG A 93 12.70 9.72 13.52
N LYS A 94 11.74 9.34 14.37
CA LYS A 94 10.63 10.24 14.75
C LYS A 94 11.13 11.46 15.54
N SER A 95 11.95 11.25 16.57
CA SER A 95 12.39 12.32 17.48
C SER A 95 13.57 13.14 16.94
N ILE A 96 13.36 14.45 16.79
CA ILE A 96 14.40 15.41 16.40
C ILE A 96 15.48 15.51 17.48
N ALA A 97 15.07 15.64 18.75
CA ALA A 97 15.99 15.77 19.86
C ALA A 97 16.93 14.56 19.99
N GLU A 98 16.41 13.35 19.81
CA GLU A 98 17.23 12.14 19.85
C GLU A 98 18.24 12.06 18.71
N GLN A 99 17.83 12.45 17.50
CA GLN A 99 18.69 12.44 16.32
C GLN A 99 19.79 13.49 16.45
N LEU A 100 19.45 14.72 16.82
CA LEU A 100 20.40 15.82 17.00
C LEU A 100 21.40 15.55 18.13
N ALA A 101 20.93 15.05 19.29
CA ALA A 101 21.83 14.65 20.37
C ALA A 101 22.81 13.55 19.92
N SER A 102 22.32 12.58 19.14
CA SER A 102 23.16 11.53 18.59
C SER A 102 24.19 12.07 17.59
N LEU A 103 23.87 13.16 16.87
CA LEU A 103 24.75 13.81 15.91
C LEU A 103 25.84 14.61 16.63
N ARG A 104 25.48 15.47 17.57
CA ARG A 104 26.45 16.27 18.34
C ARG A 104 27.41 15.44 19.16
N ILE A 105 26.95 14.33 19.74
CA ILE A 105 27.84 13.41 20.44
C ILE A 105 28.86 12.81 19.47
N ALA A 106 28.43 12.39 18.27
CA ALA A 106 29.35 11.83 17.27
C ALA A 106 30.37 12.86 16.77
N GLU A 107 29.95 14.11 16.53
CA GLU A 107 30.84 15.22 16.15
C GLU A 107 31.87 15.52 17.24
N LYS A 108 31.46 15.51 18.52
CA LYS A 108 32.37 15.74 19.67
C LYS A 108 33.37 14.62 19.88
N THR A 109 32.97 13.36 19.71
CA THR A 109 33.82 12.20 20.02
C THR A 109 34.61 11.71 18.82
N GLY A 110 34.23 12.09 17.60
CA GLY A 110 34.71 11.46 16.37
C GLY A 110 34.21 10.02 16.19
N VAL A 111 33.36 9.51 17.10
CA VAL A 111 32.85 8.14 17.06
C VAL A 111 31.52 8.12 16.33
N TRP A 112 31.58 7.77 15.04
CA TRP A 112 30.41 7.65 14.18
C TRP A 112 29.73 6.28 14.27
N PHE A 113 30.48 5.24 14.65
CA PHE A 113 30.03 3.86 14.86
C PHE A 113 30.78 3.22 16.03
N GLU A 114 30.08 2.42 16.84
CA GLU A 114 30.70 1.58 17.89
C GLU A 114 30.48 0.11 17.53
N GLY A 115 31.56 -0.64 17.29
CA GLY A 115 31.50 -2.09 17.21
C GLY A 115 31.28 -2.74 18.59
N ALA A 116 30.93 -4.03 18.62
CA ALA A 116 30.77 -4.76 19.89
C ALA A 116 32.05 -4.78 20.74
N GLU A 117 33.23 -4.78 20.12
CA GLU A 117 34.53 -4.77 20.82
C GLU A 117 34.88 -3.38 21.38
N ASP A 118 34.68 -2.31 20.61
CA ASP A 118 34.91 -0.92 21.04
C ASP A 118 34.02 -0.54 22.23
N PHE A 119 32.80 -1.09 22.28
CA PHE A 119 31.85 -0.84 23.36
C PHE A 119 32.34 -1.37 24.72
N ASN A 120 32.98 -2.55 24.75
CA ASN A 120 33.51 -3.11 26.00
C ASN A 120 34.68 -2.29 26.55
N ASN A 121 35.49 -1.68 25.67
CA ASN A 121 36.56 -0.77 26.08
C ASN A 121 36.03 0.61 26.50
N ASN A 122 35.05 1.17 25.80
CA ASN A 122 34.48 2.49 26.14
C ASN A 122 33.63 2.46 27.42
N ARG A 123 33.00 1.32 27.77
CA ARG A 123 32.32 1.15 29.06
C ARG A 123 33.28 1.02 30.23
N LYS A 124 34.45 0.39 30.06
CA LYS A 124 35.50 0.37 31.09
C LYS A 124 36.00 1.79 31.41
N ASN A 125 35.91 2.72 30.46
CA ASN A 125 36.34 4.12 30.61
C ASN A 125 35.21 5.15 30.88
N GLY A 126 33.96 4.73 31.10
CA GLY A 126 32.93 5.61 31.68
C GLY A 126 32.55 6.88 30.89
N LEU A 127 32.86 6.97 29.60
CA LEU A 127 32.55 8.15 28.77
C LEU A 127 31.05 8.20 28.41
N LYS A 128 30.19 8.58 29.36
CA LYS A 128 28.84 9.08 29.08
C LYS A 128 28.96 10.51 28.52
N VAL A 129 29.42 10.63 27.28
CA VAL A 129 29.55 11.94 26.63
C VAL A 129 28.16 12.52 26.43
N LYS A 130 27.92 13.69 27.01
CA LYS A 130 26.68 14.45 26.85
C LYS A 130 26.92 15.64 25.94
N THR A 131 25.82 16.24 25.46
CA THR A 131 25.85 17.46 24.67
C THR A 131 24.95 18.53 25.27
N SER A 132 25.19 19.79 24.94
CA SER A 132 24.26 20.88 25.16
C SER A 132 23.67 21.26 23.81
N ILE A 133 22.35 21.48 23.75
CA ILE A 133 21.63 21.84 22.51
C ILE A 133 20.74 23.03 22.83
N SER A 134 20.82 24.09 22.03
CA SER A 134 19.94 25.25 22.21
C SER A 134 18.59 25.09 21.52
N ASP A 135 17.58 25.82 21.98
CA ASP A 135 16.25 25.85 21.33
C ASP A 135 16.35 26.28 19.86
N GLN A 136 17.20 27.28 19.57
CA GLN A 136 17.45 27.78 18.21
C GLN A 136 18.03 26.67 17.32
N GLU A 137 19.04 25.97 17.80
CA GLU A 137 19.70 24.88 17.08
C GLU A 137 18.74 23.73 16.76
N MET A 138 17.83 23.39 17.68
CA MET A 138 16.83 22.35 17.43
C MET A 138 15.83 22.76 16.33
N ARG A 139 15.41 24.03 16.30
CA ARG A 139 14.54 24.58 15.26
C ARG A 139 15.24 24.61 13.91
N GLU A 140 16.47 25.11 13.86
CA GLU A 140 17.29 25.12 12.65
C GLU A 140 17.52 23.71 12.10
N TYR A 141 17.80 22.74 12.97
CA TYR A 141 17.98 21.35 12.55
C TYR A 141 16.69 20.72 12.01
N HIS A 142 15.54 21.01 12.63
CA HIS A 142 14.24 20.58 12.13
C HIS A 142 13.93 21.18 10.74
N GLU A 143 14.13 22.49 10.57
CA GLU A 143 13.94 23.18 9.29
C GLU A 143 14.86 22.61 8.20
N PHE A 144 16.11 22.34 8.55
CA PHE A 144 17.07 21.68 7.68
C PHE A 144 16.57 20.30 7.21
N LEU A 145 16.13 19.44 8.13
CA LEU A 145 15.61 18.12 7.79
C LEU A 145 14.34 18.20 6.92
N VAL A 146 13.42 19.12 7.24
CA VAL A 146 12.20 19.34 6.43
C VAL A 146 12.58 19.74 5.01
N LYS A 147 13.51 20.68 4.86
CA LYS A 147 14.00 21.13 3.56
C LYS A 147 14.66 20.01 2.76
N ASP A 148 15.46 19.16 3.42
CA ASP A 148 16.09 18.01 2.79
C ASP A 148 15.03 17.06 2.19
N TRP A 149 14.05 16.64 2.99
CA TRP A 149 13.00 15.72 2.53
C TRP A 149 12.08 16.33 1.48
N GLN A 150 11.78 17.64 1.57
CA GLN A 150 11.02 18.34 0.53
C GLN A 150 11.79 18.42 -0.78
N THR A 151 13.11 18.67 -0.72
CA THR A 151 13.97 18.73 -1.90
C THR A 151 14.05 17.35 -2.56
N ILE A 152 14.28 16.29 -1.78
CA ILE A 152 14.22 14.90 -2.27
C ILE A 152 12.85 14.61 -2.90
N GLY A 153 11.75 14.93 -2.20
CA GLY A 153 10.39 14.68 -2.69
C GLY A 153 10.10 15.40 -4.01
N SER A 154 10.57 16.64 -4.15
CA SER A 154 10.44 17.40 -5.40
C SER A 154 11.19 16.78 -6.59
N GLN A 155 12.23 15.99 -6.30
CA GLN A 155 13.08 15.30 -7.27
C GLN A 155 12.79 13.79 -7.33
N TRP A 156 11.67 13.32 -6.76
CA TRP A 156 11.40 11.89 -6.67
C TRP A 156 11.05 11.29 -8.05
N PRO A 157 11.68 10.18 -8.47
CA PRO A 157 11.31 9.48 -9.70
C PRO A 157 9.90 8.87 -9.60
N ILE A 158 9.04 9.14 -10.60
CA ILE A 158 7.62 8.75 -10.60
C ILE A 158 7.44 7.22 -10.61
N ASP A 159 8.37 6.51 -11.25
CA ASP A 159 8.39 5.07 -11.42
C ASP A 159 8.92 4.30 -10.19
N ILE A 160 9.41 5.01 -9.17
CA ILE A 160 9.99 4.40 -7.97
C ILE A 160 9.04 4.54 -6.79
N ILE A 161 8.60 3.40 -6.26
CA ILE A 161 7.77 3.36 -5.05
C ILE A 161 8.69 3.29 -3.82
N PRO A 162 8.68 4.29 -2.92
CA PRO A 162 9.50 4.29 -1.71
C PRO A 162 9.11 3.19 -0.73
N ILE A 163 10.10 2.54 -0.13
CA ILE A 163 9.91 1.66 1.03
C ILE A 163 10.17 2.47 2.28
N TYR A 164 9.13 2.70 3.08
CA TYR A 164 9.22 3.51 4.29
C TYR A 164 9.58 2.66 5.50
N VAL A 165 10.67 3.02 6.18
CA VAL A 165 11.09 2.40 7.43
C VAL A 165 11.25 3.50 8.48
N CYS A 166 10.51 3.39 9.58
CA CYS A 166 10.73 4.24 10.74
C CYS A 166 11.71 3.54 11.69
N TYR A 167 12.74 4.24 12.16
CA TYR A 167 13.74 3.67 13.05
C TYR A 167 13.14 3.13 14.35
N ASP A 168 12.19 3.86 14.93
CA ASP A 168 11.45 3.47 16.12
C ASP A 168 10.76 2.11 15.92
N ASP A 169 10.09 1.93 14.78
CA ASP A 169 9.38 0.69 14.42
C ASP A 169 10.38 -0.43 14.06
N LEU A 170 11.55 -0.09 13.53
CA LEU A 170 12.65 -1.02 13.23
C LEU A 170 13.32 -1.58 14.49
N ILE A 171 13.39 -0.80 15.58
CA ILE A 171 13.87 -1.30 16.87
C ILE A 171 12.83 -2.23 17.50
N GLU A 172 11.56 -1.86 17.44
CA GLU A 172 10.46 -2.59 18.06
C GLU A 172 10.19 -3.95 17.38
N ASP A 173 10.10 -3.96 16.05
CA ASP A 173 9.88 -5.18 15.26
C ASP A 173 10.78 -5.23 14.00
N PRO A 174 12.07 -5.57 14.18
CA PRO A 174 13.02 -5.65 13.06
C PRO A 174 12.58 -6.65 11.99
N LEU A 175 11.97 -7.77 12.38
CA LEU A 175 11.61 -8.86 11.46
C LEU A 175 10.51 -8.42 10.49
N THR A 176 9.49 -7.72 10.97
CA THR A 176 8.43 -7.19 10.09
C THR A 176 8.96 -6.13 9.13
N GLN A 177 9.80 -5.20 9.61
CA GLN A 177 10.41 -4.19 8.73
C GLN A 177 11.30 -4.83 7.65
N LEU A 178 12.11 -5.84 8.03
CA LEU A 178 12.95 -6.56 7.08
C LEU A 178 12.13 -7.35 6.07
N ARG A 179 11.05 -8.04 6.49
CA ARG A 179 10.15 -8.73 5.55
C ARG A 179 9.60 -7.80 4.48
N GLN A 180 9.18 -6.59 4.85
CA GLN A 180 8.68 -5.59 3.91
C GLN A 180 9.75 -5.19 2.88
N ILE A 181 10.98 -4.92 3.34
CA ILE A 181 12.10 -4.57 2.45
C ILE A 181 12.43 -5.73 1.51
N MET A 182 12.53 -6.94 2.05
CA MET A 182 12.97 -8.13 1.31
C MET A 182 11.95 -8.58 0.27
N ALA A 183 10.66 -8.53 0.61
CA ALA A 183 9.58 -8.77 -0.35
C ALA A 183 9.68 -7.82 -1.55
N ARG A 184 9.97 -6.54 -1.30
CA ARG A 184 10.08 -5.52 -2.35
C ARG A 184 11.37 -5.58 -3.16
N LEU A 185 12.46 -6.03 -2.55
CA LEU A 185 13.68 -6.40 -3.27
C LEU A 185 13.48 -7.67 -4.10
N SER A 186 12.44 -8.47 -3.82
CA SER A 186 12.29 -9.84 -4.33
C SER A 186 13.42 -10.77 -3.85
N CYS A 187 13.88 -10.55 -2.63
CA CYS A 187 14.90 -11.36 -1.96
C CYS A 187 14.21 -12.36 -1.02
N ASP A 188 14.57 -13.64 -1.12
CA ASP A 188 14.01 -14.69 -0.27
C ASP A 188 14.43 -14.51 1.20
N MET A 189 13.55 -14.92 2.10
CA MET A 189 13.68 -14.83 3.55
C MET A 189 13.58 -16.20 4.25
N GLU A 190 13.12 -17.26 3.56
CA GLU A 190 12.51 -18.44 4.19
C GLU A 190 13.37 -19.16 5.25
N THR A 191 14.69 -18.98 5.24
CA THR A 191 15.61 -19.67 6.16
C THR A 191 16.65 -18.77 6.84
N TYR A 192 16.62 -17.46 6.59
CA TYR A 192 17.72 -16.59 7.02
C TYR A 192 17.45 -15.87 8.35
N VAL A 193 18.40 -15.99 9.29
CA VAL A 193 18.37 -15.27 10.58
C VAL A 193 19.24 -14.02 10.46
N PHE A 194 18.61 -12.87 10.53
CA PHE A 194 19.29 -11.58 10.47
C PHE A 194 20.13 -11.34 11.71
N THR A 195 21.36 -10.92 11.51
CA THR A 195 22.28 -10.58 12.59
C THR A 195 22.87 -9.20 12.35
N SER A 196 23.11 -8.47 13.44
CA SER A 196 23.89 -7.24 13.40
C SER A 196 25.07 -7.41 14.35
N PRO A 197 26.31 -7.09 13.95
CA PRO A 197 27.48 -7.17 14.83
C PRO A 197 27.44 -6.19 16.01
N GLY A 198 26.40 -5.35 16.12
CA GLY A 198 26.09 -4.56 17.31
C GLY A 198 24.72 -4.91 17.88
N ALA A 199 24.64 -5.00 19.22
CA ALA A 199 23.38 -5.19 19.94
C ALA A 199 22.43 -4.00 19.72
N VAL A 200 21.13 -4.27 19.59
CA VAL A 200 20.09 -3.24 19.66
C VAL A 200 20.16 -2.61 21.05
N LYS A 201 20.79 -1.44 21.15
CA LYS A 201 20.77 -0.68 22.39
C LYS A 201 19.35 -0.10 22.52
N PRO A 202 18.63 -0.32 23.64
CA PRO A 202 17.39 0.41 23.86
C PRO A 202 17.70 1.92 23.78
N PRO A 203 16.86 2.71 23.10
CA PRO A 203 17.11 4.12 22.91
C PRO A 203 17.29 4.80 24.27
N VAL A 204 18.48 5.33 24.52
CA VAL A 204 18.75 6.11 25.74
C VAL A 204 17.95 7.41 25.62
N PRO A 205 17.14 7.78 26.62
CA PRO A 205 16.28 8.96 26.52
C PRO A 205 17.13 10.23 26.29
N PRO A 206 16.60 11.24 25.59
CA PRO A 206 17.28 12.52 25.40
C PRO A 206 17.78 13.15 26.71
N SER A 207 17.04 13.00 27.81
CA SER A 207 17.38 13.52 29.14
C SER A 207 18.74 13.06 29.66
N ASP A 208 19.19 11.88 29.25
CA ASP A 208 20.45 11.30 29.71
C ASP A 208 21.63 11.72 28.82
N ARG A 209 21.33 12.23 27.62
CA ARG A 209 22.31 12.61 26.58
C ARG A 209 22.46 14.12 26.42
N ILE A 210 21.47 14.91 26.84
CA ILE A 210 21.44 16.36 26.73
C ILE A 210 21.56 16.98 28.13
N GLU A 211 22.64 17.70 28.40
CA GLU A 211 22.95 18.28 29.72
C GLU A 211 21.92 19.32 30.15
N ASN A 212 21.52 20.18 29.23
CA ASN A 212 20.56 21.26 29.45
C ASN A 212 19.11 20.84 29.15
N TRP A 213 18.79 19.53 29.17
CA TRP A 213 17.44 19.02 28.90
C TRP A 213 16.31 19.70 29.69
N PRO A 214 16.47 20.03 30.99
CA PRO A 214 15.42 20.75 31.74
C PRO A 214 15.13 22.16 31.23
N GLN A 215 16.08 22.78 30.52
CA GLN A 215 15.97 24.16 30.00
C GLN A 215 15.30 24.23 28.62
N ILE A 216 15.25 23.10 27.90
CA ILE A 216 14.59 23.02 26.59
C ILE A 216 13.08 23.10 26.78
N SER A 217 12.40 23.88 25.94
CA SER A 217 10.94 24.02 25.95
C SER A 217 10.23 22.69 25.64
N ASP A 218 9.07 22.43 26.27
CA ASP A 218 8.36 21.16 26.10
C ASP A 218 7.84 20.94 24.66
N GLU A 219 7.55 22.04 23.93
CA GLU A 219 7.28 22.03 22.49
C GLU A 219 8.41 21.36 21.71
N LEU A 220 9.66 21.75 21.99
CA LEU A 220 10.84 21.24 21.29
C LEU A 220 11.20 19.81 21.72
N LYS A 221 11.00 19.46 23.00
CA LYS A 221 11.17 18.07 23.48
C LYS A 221 10.25 17.10 22.73
N GLY A 222 9.04 17.54 22.39
CA GLY A 222 8.03 16.77 21.66
C GLY A 222 8.15 16.83 20.13
N MET A 223 9.10 17.59 19.59
CA MET A 223 9.22 17.82 18.15
C MET A 223 9.57 16.55 17.39
N LYS A 224 8.80 16.27 16.33
CA LYS A 224 8.91 15.06 15.52
C LYS A 224 8.94 15.38 14.03
N ILE A 225 9.57 14.49 13.26
CA ILE A 225 9.52 14.49 11.80
C ILE A 225 8.88 13.21 11.26
N ASN A 226 8.19 13.33 10.14
CA ASN A 226 7.62 12.21 9.40
C ASN A 226 8.01 12.33 7.92
N ALA A 227 9.14 11.70 7.57
CA ALA A 227 9.65 11.72 6.20
C ALA A 227 8.66 11.10 5.21
N LYS A 228 7.91 10.06 5.61
CA LYS A 228 6.84 9.46 4.79
C LYS A 228 5.78 10.48 4.41
N LYS A 229 5.29 11.28 5.36
CA LYS A 229 4.31 12.33 5.09
C LYS A 229 4.87 13.39 4.16
N LEU A 230 6.07 13.92 4.46
CA LEU A 230 6.70 14.96 3.66
C LEU A 230 6.93 14.53 2.20
N LEU A 231 7.41 13.29 2.00
CA LEU A 231 7.61 12.74 0.66
C LEU A 231 6.29 12.52 -0.07
N LYS A 232 5.28 11.93 0.59
CA LYS A 232 3.95 11.70 0.00
C LYS A 232 3.33 13.03 -0.46
N ASP A 233 3.32 14.04 0.39
CA ASP A 233 2.77 15.37 0.07
C ASP A 233 3.50 16.00 -1.14
N CYS A 234 4.82 15.83 -1.25
CA CYS A 234 5.60 16.34 -2.39
C CYS A 234 5.34 15.55 -3.68
N ILE A 235 5.27 14.23 -3.61
CA ILE A 235 5.01 13.36 -4.77
C ILE A 235 3.61 13.62 -5.31
N GLU A 236 2.60 13.71 -4.44
CA GLU A 236 1.22 14.04 -4.83
C GLU A 236 1.12 15.41 -5.51
N LYS A 237 1.81 16.41 -4.94
CA LYS A 237 1.90 17.75 -5.54
C LYS A 237 2.56 17.74 -6.92
N ASN A 238 3.64 16.97 -7.08
CA ASN A 238 4.36 16.83 -8.34
C ASN A 238 3.55 16.13 -9.44
N LEU A 239 2.73 15.14 -9.06
CA LEU A 239 1.87 14.41 -9.99
C LEU A 239 0.62 15.20 -10.42
N ASN A 240 0.35 16.36 -9.82
CA ASN A 240 -0.86 17.17 -10.05
C ASN A 240 -2.17 16.36 -9.89
N VAL A 241 -2.13 15.29 -9.09
CA VAL A 241 -3.29 14.46 -8.82
C VAL A 241 -4.04 15.09 -7.65
N LYS A 242 -5.20 15.69 -7.93
CA LYS A 242 -6.20 15.92 -6.88
C LYS A 242 -6.73 14.55 -6.47
N CYS A 243 -6.09 13.89 -5.51
CA CYS A 243 -6.47 12.56 -5.03
C CYS A 243 -7.88 12.60 -4.41
N GLN A 244 -8.90 12.39 -5.26
CA GLN A 244 -10.16 11.74 -4.89
C GLN A 244 -10.40 10.47 -5.72
N ALA A 245 -9.37 9.93 -6.37
CA ALA A 245 -9.48 8.69 -7.16
C ALA A 245 -8.48 7.63 -6.70
N LEU A 246 -9.04 6.64 -5.99
CA LEU A 246 -8.72 5.20 -5.97
C LEU A 246 -7.33 4.75 -5.47
N ASP A 247 -7.32 4.21 -4.25
CA ASP A 247 -6.31 3.28 -3.69
C ASP A 247 -6.30 1.93 -4.44
N PHE A 248 -6.11 1.94 -5.76
CA PHE A 248 -6.12 0.72 -6.58
C PHE A 248 -4.88 0.59 -7.47
N VAL A 249 -3.72 0.98 -6.95
CA VAL A 249 -2.46 0.44 -7.47
C VAL A 249 -2.13 -0.76 -6.59
N PRO A 250 -2.39 -2.00 -7.06
CA PRO A 250 -2.01 -3.18 -6.29
C PRO A 250 -0.50 -3.19 -6.07
N ASP A 251 -0.07 -3.69 -4.91
CA ASP A 251 1.35 -3.98 -4.68
C ASP A 251 1.88 -4.87 -5.83
N PRO A 252 3.13 -4.66 -6.27
CA PRO A 252 3.69 -5.47 -7.33
C PRO A 252 3.70 -6.92 -6.91
N GLU A 253 3.45 -7.76 -7.91
CA GLU A 253 3.32 -9.19 -7.70
C GLU A 253 4.55 -9.73 -6.97
N PRO A 254 4.35 -10.43 -5.83
CA PRO A 254 5.45 -11.02 -5.12
C PRO A 254 6.22 -12.02 -6.02
N PRO A 255 7.51 -12.26 -5.76
CA PRO A 255 8.30 -13.20 -6.56
C PRO A 255 7.73 -14.62 -6.45
N MET A 256 7.61 -15.30 -7.59
CA MET A 256 7.01 -16.63 -7.66
C MET A 256 7.68 -17.62 -6.69
N PRO A 257 6.95 -18.18 -5.71
CA PRO A 257 7.52 -19.14 -4.79
C PRO A 257 7.93 -20.41 -5.55
N SER A 258 8.87 -21.17 -5.00
CA SER A 258 9.45 -22.37 -5.63
C SER A 258 8.42 -23.45 -6.03
N LYS A 259 7.22 -23.42 -5.45
CA LYS A 259 6.09 -24.32 -5.73
C LYS A 259 5.01 -23.70 -6.64
N GLY A 260 5.22 -22.47 -7.13
CA GLY A 260 4.23 -21.70 -7.88
C GLY A 260 3.21 -20.99 -6.98
N TRP A 261 2.55 -19.97 -7.54
CA TRP A 261 1.47 -19.28 -6.85
C TRP A 261 0.18 -20.09 -6.87
N ARG A 262 -0.50 -20.15 -5.72
CA ARG A 262 -1.90 -20.56 -5.66
C ARG A 262 -2.78 -19.32 -5.53
N TYR A 263 -3.23 -18.79 -6.66
CA TYR A 263 -4.24 -17.74 -6.69
C TYR A 263 -5.62 -18.38 -6.61
N ASN A 264 -6.36 -18.07 -5.55
CA ASN A 264 -7.78 -18.38 -5.52
C ASN A 264 -8.49 -17.35 -6.39
N VAL A 265 -9.15 -17.79 -7.46
CA VAL A 265 -9.92 -16.93 -8.38
C VAL A 265 -10.95 -16.08 -7.61
N CYS A 266 -11.51 -16.63 -6.52
CA CYS A 266 -12.35 -15.91 -5.58
C CYS A 266 -12.07 -16.41 -4.16
N ALA A 267 -11.92 -15.48 -3.21
CA ALA A 267 -11.80 -15.76 -1.79
C ALA A 267 -12.67 -14.77 -1.00
N PRO A 268 -13.48 -15.23 -0.03
CA PRO A 268 -14.34 -14.35 0.74
C PRO A 268 -13.51 -13.44 1.66
N PHE A 269 -13.73 -12.13 1.58
CA PHE A 269 -13.22 -11.19 2.58
C PHE A 269 -14.14 -11.22 3.81
N MET A 270 -13.60 -11.68 4.94
CA MET A 270 -14.34 -11.84 6.21
C MET A 270 -13.74 -10.94 7.30
N PRO A 271 -14.22 -9.68 7.43
CA PRO A 271 -13.74 -8.77 8.47
C PRO A 271 -14.21 -9.21 9.86
N ASN A 272 -13.61 -8.65 10.91
CA ASN A 272 -13.96 -9.03 12.29
C ASN A 272 -15.41 -8.69 12.63
N GLU A 273 -15.96 -7.58 12.12
CA GLU A 273 -17.37 -7.22 12.37
C GLU A 273 -18.34 -8.28 11.82
N ALA A 274 -18.00 -8.93 10.70
CA ALA A 274 -18.84 -10.01 10.15
C ALA A 274 -18.89 -11.21 11.10
N LYS A 275 -17.78 -11.54 11.77
CA LYS A 275 -17.71 -12.62 12.76
C LYS A 275 -18.53 -12.27 14.00
N ASP A 276 -18.40 -11.03 14.47
CA ASP A 276 -19.11 -10.56 15.66
C ASP A 276 -20.63 -10.60 15.46
N ASN A 277 -21.13 -10.21 14.28
CA ASN A 277 -22.55 -10.29 13.93
C ASN A 277 -23.08 -11.73 13.97
N VAL A 278 -22.30 -12.70 13.46
CA VAL A 278 -22.67 -14.13 13.50
C VAL A 278 -22.70 -14.64 14.94
N ILE A 279 -21.70 -14.31 15.75
CA ILE A 279 -21.65 -14.68 17.17
C ILE A 279 -22.86 -14.09 17.92
N GLN A 280 -23.20 -12.82 17.66
CA GLN A 280 -24.36 -12.18 18.26
C GLN A 280 -25.67 -12.86 17.85
N ALA A 281 -25.82 -13.29 16.59
CA ALA A 281 -26.98 -14.07 16.15
C ALA A 281 -27.14 -15.37 16.96
N LEU A 282 -26.04 -16.09 17.20
CA LEU A 282 -26.02 -17.32 17.98
C LEU A 282 -26.37 -17.06 19.45
N VAL A 283 -25.76 -16.06 20.07
CA VAL A 283 -25.97 -15.72 21.48
C VAL A 283 -27.40 -15.23 21.74
N SER A 284 -27.95 -14.42 20.83
CA SER A 284 -29.32 -13.90 20.94
C SER A 284 -30.41 -14.91 20.57
N GLY A 285 -30.04 -16.06 19.98
CA GLY A 285 -30.99 -17.03 19.43
C GLY A 285 -31.67 -16.57 18.13
N SER A 286 -31.27 -15.42 17.56
CA SER A 286 -31.84 -14.87 16.32
C SER A 286 -31.25 -15.53 15.07
N VAL A 287 -31.42 -16.85 14.96
CA VAL A 287 -30.79 -17.69 13.92
C VAL A 287 -31.72 -18.06 12.76
N SER A 288 -33.02 -17.77 12.88
CA SER A 288 -34.03 -18.10 11.87
C SER A 288 -34.24 -16.96 10.86
N SER A 289 -34.89 -17.28 9.74
CA SER A 289 -35.22 -16.33 8.65
C SER A 289 -36.18 -15.21 9.06
N ALA A 290 -36.92 -15.39 10.16
CA ALA A 290 -37.77 -14.35 10.77
C ALA A 290 -37.04 -13.52 11.85
N GLY A 291 -35.72 -13.64 11.93
CA GLY A 291 -34.88 -12.97 12.92
C GLY A 291 -34.57 -11.50 12.61
N PHE A 292 -33.74 -10.90 13.45
CA PHE A 292 -33.33 -9.50 13.33
C PHE A 292 -32.47 -9.25 12.08
N TRP A 293 -31.51 -10.12 11.81
CA TRP A 293 -30.47 -9.91 10.80
C TRP A 293 -30.98 -9.81 9.35
N PRO A 294 -31.94 -10.64 8.89
CA PRO A 294 -32.53 -10.47 7.56
C PRO A 294 -33.22 -9.10 7.39
N LYS A 295 -33.90 -8.60 8.43
CA LYS A 295 -34.55 -7.28 8.40
C LYS A 295 -33.53 -6.14 8.35
N GLU A 296 -32.49 -6.24 9.17
CA GLU A 296 -31.39 -5.27 9.18
C GLU A 296 -30.66 -5.23 7.82
N MET A 297 -30.43 -6.39 7.20
CA MET A 297 -29.87 -6.48 5.85
C MET A 297 -30.79 -5.84 4.81
N ALA A 298 -32.09 -6.11 4.86
CA ALA A 298 -33.08 -5.49 3.98
C ALA A 298 -33.06 -3.95 4.09
N ASP A 299 -33.08 -3.41 5.31
CA ASP A 299 -33.06 -1.98 5.55
C ASP A 299 -31.76 -1.31 5.06
N LYS A 300 -30.61 -2.01 5.16
CA LYS A 300 -29.33 -1.54 4.61
C LYS A 300 -29.31 -1.58 3.09
N LEU A 301 -29.74 -2.67 2.47
CA LEU A 301 -29.83 -2.79 1.01
C LEU A 301 -30.73 -1.71 0.42
N ARG A 302 -31.88 -1.45 1.06
CA ARG A 302 -32.80 -0.38 0.67
C ARG A 302 -32.11 0.98 0.57
N LYS A 303 -31.26 1.30 1.55
CA LYS A 303 -30.48 2.56 1.59
C LYS A 303 -29.36 2.59 0.55
N VAL A 304 -28.67 1.47 0.35
CA VAL A 304 -27.53 1.38 -0.60
C VAL A 304 -28.00 1.52 -2.04
N TYR A 305 -29.12 0.90 -2.40
CA TYR A 305 -29.64 0.89 -3.76
C TYR A 305 -30.71 1.95 -4.03
N ASP A 306 -31.06 2.77 -3.03
CA ASP A 306 -32.11 3.79 -3.08
C ASP A 306 -33.42 3.25 -3.70
N CYS A 307 -33.90 2.13 -3.17
CA CYS A 307 -35.12 1.49 -3.63
C CYS A 307 -36.22 1.55 -2.56
N PRO A 308 -37.51 1.38 -2.92
CA PRO A 308 -38.58 1.34 -1.92
C PRO A 308 -38.56 0.08 -1.06
N VAL A 309 -38.15 -1.05 -1.64
CA VAL A 309 -38.19 -2.39 -1.04
C VAL A 309 -36.92 -3.16 -1.42
N ALA A 310 -36.34 -3.86 -0.43
CA ALA A 310 -35.28 -4.83 -0.65
C ALA A 310 -35.64 -6.12 0.11
N GLN A 311 -35.57 -7.27 -0.57
CA GLN A 311 -35.91 -8.57 0.01
C GLN A 311 -34.72 -9.53 -0.07
N PRO A 312 -33.97 -9.73 1.03
CA PRO A 312 -32.92 -10.73 1.08
C PRO A 312 -33.49 -12.13 0.86
N CYS A 313 -32.81 -12.91 0.03
CA CYS A 313 -33.15 -14.30 -0.27
C CYS A 313 -31.99 -15.22 0.11
N SER A 314 -32.23 -16.52 0.08
CA SER A 314 -31.22 -17.53 0.42
C SER A 314 -30.05 -17.59 -0.57
N ASN A 315 -30.27 -17.22 -1.83
CA ASN A 315 -29.25 -17.11 -2.89
C ASN A 315 -29.80 -16.30 -4.09
N GLY A 316 -28.95 -16.05 -5.08
CA GLY A 316 -29.34 -15.29 -6.28
C GLY A 316 -30.37 -15.98 -7.17
N PHE A 317 -30.40 -17.31 -7.22
CA PHE A 317 -31.39 -18.06 -8.00
C PHE A 317 -32.81 -17.87 -7.43
N THR A 318 -32.96 -17.99 -6.10
CA THR A 318 -34.27 -17.76 -5.45
C THR A 318 -34.71 -16.30 -5.55
N SER A 319 -33.77 -15.35 -5.54
CA SER A 319 -34.07 -13.94 -5.83
C SER A 319 -34.66 -13.73 -7.22
N LEU A 320 -34.08 -14.34 -8.26
CA LEU A 320 -34.57 -14.24 -9.65
C LEU A 320 -35.99 -14.78 -9.77
N VAL A 321 -36.24 -15.98 -9.21
CA VAL A 321 -37.56 -16.61 -9.24
C VAL A 321 -38.61 -15.74 -8.56
N ILE A 322 -38.32 -15.21 -7.36
CA ILE A 322 -39.24 -14.34 -6.62
C ILE A 322 -39.50 -13.03 -7.37
N ALA A 323 -38.47 -12.44 -7.99
CA ALA A 323 -38.62 -11.23 -8.77
C ALA A 323 -39.54 -11.44 -9.99
N MET A 324 -39.32 -12.52 -10.75
CA MET A 324 -40.16 -12.86 -11.91
C MET A 324 -41.60 -13.21 -11.50
N GLN A 325 -41.79 -13.90 -10.37
CA GLN A 325 -43.14 -14.13 -9.82
C GLN A 325 -43.83 -12.83 -9.41
N ALA A 326 -43.10 -11.89 -8.82
CA ALA A 326 -43.64 -10.57 -8.47
C ALA A 326 -44.02 -9.75 -9.71
N MET A 327 -43.32 -9.96 -10.84
CA MET A 327 -43.69 -9.43 -12.15
C MET A 327 -44.90 -10.14 -12.78
N SER A 328 -45.45 -11.17 -12.12
CA SER A 328 -46.59 -11.97 -12.60
C SER A 328 -46.34 -12.69 -13.93
N LEU A 329 -45.09 -13.10 -14.16
CA LEU A 329 -44.71 -13.89 -15.33
C LEU A 329 -45.51 -15.20 -15.41
N ARG A 330 -46.02 -15.52 -16.61
CA ARG A 330 -46.85 -16.69 -16.88
C ARG A 330 -46.09 -17.73 -17.70
N SER A 331 -46.62 -18.94 -17.72
CA SER A 331 -46.09 -19.98 -18.59
C SER A 331 -46.35 -19.63 -20.06
N GLY A 332 -45.34 -19.81 -20.90
CA GLY A 332 -45.35 -19.39 -22.30
C GLY A 332 -44.82 -17.97 -22.55
N ASP A 333 -44.73 -17.12 -21.52
CA ASP A 333 -44.17 -15.77 -21.67
C ASP A 333 -42.71 -15.86 -22.12
N GLU A 334 -42.33 -15.04 -23.10
CA GLU A 334 -40.94 -14.93 -23.53
C GLU A 334 -40.17 -13.97 -22.64
N VAL A 335 -38.96 -14.38 -22.24
CA VAL A 335 -38.04 -13.57 -21.44
C VAL A 335 -36.71 -13.44 -22.17
N ILE A 336 -36.41 -12.23 -22.62
CA ILE A 336 -35.14 -11.91 -23.27
C ILE A 336 -34.03 -11.85 -22.23
N MET A 337 -32.89 -12.48 -22.52
CA MET A 337 -31.70 -12.48 -21.66
C MET A 337 -30.41 -12.64 -22.48
N PRO A 338 -29.22 -12.30 -21.92
CA PRO A 338 -27.96 -12.51 -22.61
C PRO A 338 -27.67 -13.99 -22.91
N SER A 339 -27.14 -14.27 -24.10
CA SER A 339 -26.62 -15.59 -24.50
C SER A 339 -25.44 -16.01 -23.62
N LEU A 340 -24.57 -15.05 -23.29
CA LEU A 340 -23.48 -15.18 -22.33
C LEU A 340 -23.98 -14.83 -20.93
N THR A 341 -24.35 -15.83 -20.12
CA THR A 341 -24.81 -15.61 -18.74
C THR A 341 -24.58 -16.85 -17.86
N MET A 342 -24.83 -16.72 -16.56
CA MET A 342 -24.88 -17.86 -15.66
C MET A 342 -26.15 -18.69 -15.91
N ILE A 343 -26.03 -20.01 -15.96
CA ILE A 343 -27.15 -20.94 -16.20
C ILE A 343 -28.33 -20.77 -15.22
N ALA A 344 -28.08 -20.17 -14.04
CA ALA A 344 -29.12 -19.83 -13.07
C ALA A 344 -30.22 -18.92 -13.66
N VAL A 345 -29.89 -18.04 -14.62
CA VAL A 345 -30.83 -17.10 -15.22
C VAL A 345 -31.87 -17.81 -16.11
N PRO A 346 -31.50 -18.55 -17.17
CA PRO A 346 -32.47 -19.27 -17.99
C PRO A 346 -33.21 -20.36 -17.20
N ASN A 347 -32.55 -20.99 -16.22
CA ASN A 347 -33.22 -21.97 -15.36
C ASN A 347 -34.32 -21.35 -14.50
N ALA A 348 -34.17 -20.10 -14.04
CA ALA A 348 -35.20 -19.42 -13.26
C ALA A 348 -36.44 -19.12 -14.12
N VAL A 349 -36.23 -18.72 -15.37
CA VAL A 349 -37.31 -18.51 -16.36
C VAL A 349 -38.02 -19.82 -16.68
N ALA A 350 -37.27 -20.86 -17.03
CA ALA A 350 -37.83 -22.18 -17.34
C ALA A 350 -38.58 -22.80 -16.15
N LEU A 351 -38.12 -22.57 -14.91
CA LEU A 351 -38.80 -23.04 -13.70
C LEU A 351 -40.23 -22.48 -13.58
N LEU A 352 -40.48 -21.27 -14.06
CA LEU A 352 -41.80 -20.63 -14.07
C LEU A 352 -42.64 -21.02 -15.30
N GLY A 353 -42.12 -21.88 -16.17
CA GLY A 353 -42.77 -22.32 -17.41
C GLY A 353 -42.73 -21.28 -18.52
N ALA A 354 -41.95 -20.21 -18.36
CA ALA A 354 -41.68 -19.20 -19.37
C ALA A 354 -40.57 -19.66 -20.33
N VAL A 355 -40.44 -18.97 -21.46
CA VAL A 355 -39.53 -19.32 -22.56
C VAL A 355 -38.31 -18.39 -22.55
N PRO A 356 -37.09 -18.91 -22.31
CA PRO A 356 -35.87 -18.14 -22.46
C PRO A 356 -35.62 -17.76 -23.92
N VAL A 357 -35.43 -16.47 -24.20
CA VAL A 357 -35.01 -15.95 -25.50
C VAL A 357 -33.63 -15.32 -25.35
N PHE A 358 -32.66 -15.79 -26.12
CA PHE A 358 -31.25 -15.39 -25.97
C PHE A 358 -30.87 -14.29 -26.96
N ALA A 359 -30.47 -13.13 -26.45
CA ALA A 359 -29.86 -12.04 -27.22
C ALA A 359 -28.33 -12.18 -27.22
N ASP A 360 -27.69 -12.00 -28.36
CA ASP A 360 -26.22 -12.11 -28.47
C ASP A 360 -25.50 -10.88 -27.91
N CYS A 361 -24.21 -11.01 -27.61
CA CYS A 361 -23.41 -9.90 -27.10
C CYS A 361 -23.19 -8.80 -28.17
N ALA A 362 -23.19 -7.54 -27.76
CA ALA A 362 -22.74 -6.45 -28.63
C ALA A 362 -21.24 -6.54 -28.90
N ASP A 363 -20.79 -5.99 -30.03
CA ASP A 363 -19.39 -6.04 -30.43
C ASP A 363 -18.47 -5.41 -29.37
N GLY A 364 -17.44 -6.17 -28.96
CA GLY A 364 -16.51 -5.80 -27.89
C GLY A 364 -17.11 -5.76 -26.48
N GLN A 365 -18.34 -6.20 -26.28
CA GLN A 365 -19.03 -6.20 -24.98
C GLN A 365 -19.38 -7.62 -24.52
N TYR A 366 -19.61 -7.78 -23.22
CA TYR A 366 -20.07 -9.05 -22.63
C TYR A 366 -21.61 -9.12 -22.52
N ASN A 367 -22.29 -7.99 -22.66
CA ASN A 367 -23.74 -7.89 -22.59
C ASN A 367 -24.32 -7.56 -23.98
N PRO A 368 -25.59 -7.91 -24.25
CA PRO A 368 -26.26 -7.51 -25.47
C PRO A 368 -26.45 -5.99 -25.51
N GLY A 369 -26.33 -5.42 -26.71
CA GLY A 369 -26.71 -4.04 -26.97
C GLY A 369 -28.19 -3.93 -27.29
N LEU A 370 -28.64 -2.71 -27.58
CA LEU A 370 -30.03 -2.47 -27.94
C LEU A 370 -30.44 -3.22 -29.22
N ASN A 371 -29.58 -3.23 -30.23
CA ASN A 371 -29.91 -3.84 -31.51
C ASN A 371 -30.09 -5.35 -31.36
N GLU A 372 -29.19 -6.00 -30.61
CA GLU A 372 -29.24 -7.44 -30.38
C GLU A 372 -30.49 -7.86 -29.58
N ILE A 373 -30.98 -6.99 -28.69
CA ILE A 373 -32.25 -7.20 -27.97
C ILE A 373 -33.43 -7.04 -28.90
N LEU A 374 -33.44 -5.98 -29.72
CA LEU A 374 -34.55 -5.71 -30.66
C LEU A 374 -34.65 -6.80 -31.74
N ASP A 375 -33.52 -7.34 -32.20
CA ASP A 375 -33.46 -8.41 -33.21
C ASP A 375 -34.14 -9.70 -32.77
N VAL A 376 -34.20 -9.95 -31.46
CA VAL A 376 -34.86 -11.14 -30.88
C VAL A 376 -36.20 -10.82 -30.20
N SER A 377 -36.59 -9.54 -30.17
CA SER A 377 -37.86 -9.13 -29.59
C SER A 377 -39.04 -9.47 -30.50
N SER A 378 -40.09 -10.05 -29.93
CA SER A 378 -41.36 -10.36 -30.59
C SER A 378 -42.50 -9.53 -29.95
N GLU A 379 -43.66 -9.45 -30.60
CA GLU A 379 -44.87 -8.85 -29.98
C GLU A 379 -45.33 -9.63 -28.72
N ASP A 380 -44.89 -10.89 -28.56
CA ASP A 380 -45.21 -11.76 -27.43
C ASP A 380 -44.19 -11.68 -26.27
N ALA A 381 -43.13 -10.86 -26.42
CA ALA A 381 -42.09 -10.67 -25.41
C ALA A 381 -42.62 -9.89 -24.20
N CYS A 382 -43.02 -10.62 -23.15
CA CYS A 382 -43.65 -10.04 -21.96
C CYS A 382 -42.65 -9.37 -21.00
N SER A 383 -41.34 -9.66 -21.08
CA SER A 383 -40.33 -9.10 -20.18
C SER A 383 -38.88 -9.26 -20.70
N CYS A 384 -37.99 -8.38 -20.27
CA CYS A 384 -36.54 -8.51 -20.47
C CYS A 384 -35.84 -8.63 -19.12
N VAL A 385 -34.95 -9.62 -18.99
CA VAL A 385 -34.10 -9.81 -17.80
C VAL A 385 -32.67 -9.48 -18.18
N ASP A 386 -32.19 -8.37 -17.65
CA ASP A 386 -30.79 -7.97 -17.78
C ASP A 386 -29.94 -8.78 -16.78
N ALA A 387 -28.90 -9.45 -17.30
CA ALA A 387 -27.96 -10.20 -16.48
C ALA A 387 -26.60 -9.51 -16.54
N TYR A 388 -26.32 -8.68 -15.53
CA TYR A 388 -25.05 -7.95 -15.42
C TYR A 388 -23.86 -8.90 -15.26
N LEU A 389 -23.14 -9.17 -16.34
CA LEU A 389 -21.79 -9.70 -16.27
C LEU A 389 -20.78 -8.54 -16.16
N TRP A 390 -20.13 -8.45 -15.00
CA TRP A 390 -18.88 -7.71 -14.75
C TRP A 390 -18.82 -6.18 -14.98
N SER A 391 -19.88 -5.52 -15.49
CA SER A 391 -19.93 -4.04 -15.59
C SER A 391 -21.30 -3.47 -15.23
N ALA A 392 -21.30 -2.44 -14.38
CA ALA A 392 -22.48 -1.70 -13.93
C ALA A 392 -22.95 -0.65 -14.96
N ASP A 393 -23.17 -1.06 -16.21
CA ASP A 393 -23.73 -0.15 -17.21
C ASP A 393 -25.26 -0.10 -17.08
N ARG A 394 -25.81 1.04 -16.64
CA ARG A 394 -27.24 1.23 -16.31
C ARG A 394 -28.13 1.51 -17.54
N THR A 395 -27.55 1.47 -18.73
CA THR A 395 -28.18 1.91 -19.99
C THR A 395 -29.43 1.09 -20.38
N LEU A 396 -29.48 -0.21 -20.08
CA LEU A 396 -30.64 -1.06 -20.39
C LEU A 396 -31.90 -0.67 -19.59
N GLY A 397 -31.73 -0.36 -18.29
CA GLY A 397 -32.85 0.01 -17.41
C GLY A 397 -33.51 1.34 -17.78
N GLU A 398 -32.77 2.27 -18.38
CA GLU A 398 -33.32 3.50 -18.96
C GLU A 398 -34.05 3.25 -20.28
N HIS A 399 -33.65 2.22 -21.02
CA HIS A 399 -34.25 1.87 -22.30
C HIS A 399 -35.59 1.12 -22.14
N CYS A 400 -35.68 0.12 -21.25
CA CYS A 400 -36.94 -0.56 -20.97
C CYS A 400 -38.04 0.42 -20.48
N LYS A 401 -37.65 1.46 -19.74
CA LYS A 401 -38.55 2.56 -19.36
C LYS A 401 -39.04 3.38 -20.56
N ARG A 402 -38.23 3.55 -21.61
CA ARG A 402 -38.64 4.22 -22.87
C ARG A 402 -39.62 3.39 -23.68
N MET A 403 -39.43 2.07 -23.76
CA MET A 403 -40.39 1.19 -24.45
C MET A 403 -41.74 1.16 -23.74
N GLN A 404 -41.77 1.05 -22.41
CA GLN A 404 -43.01 1.09 -21.63
C GLN A 404 -43.74 2.45 -21.70
N SER A 405 -43.02 3.56 -21.90
CA SER A 405 -43.65 4.88 -22.07
C SER A 405 -44.19 5.10 -23.49
N GLN A 406 -43.61 4.49 -24.52
CA GLN A 406 -44.12 4.57 -25.88
C GLN A 406 -45.42 3.78 -26.09
N GLU A 407 -45.63 2.66 -25.37
CA GLU A 407 -46.90 1.91 -25.38
C GLU A 407 -48.03 2.61 -24.59
N MET A 408 -47.70 3.44 -23.61
CA MET A 408 -48.70 4.22 -22.86
C MET A 408 -49.21 5.44 -23.64
N ASP A 409 -48.41 6.03 -24.53
CA ASP A 409 -48.80 7.17 -25.36
C ASP A 409 -49.58 6.76 -26.63
N SER A 410 -49.71 5.45 -26.88
CA SER A 410 -50.38 4.88 -28.05
C SER A 410 -51.69 4.11 -27.75
N ASN A 411 -52.19 4.18 -26.51
CA ASN A 411 -53.51 3.67 -26.09
C ASN A 411 -54.50 4.77 -25.71
#